data_AF-A0A2P6PFW6-F1
#
_entry.id   AF-A0A2P6PFW6-F1
#
_cell.length_a   1.000
_cell.length_b   1.000
_cell.length_c   1.000
_cell.angle_alpha   90.00
_cell.angle_beta   90.00
_cell.angle_gamma   90.00
#
_symmetry.space_group_name_H-M   'P 1'
#
loop_
_entity.id
_entity.type
_entity.pdbx_description
1 polymer ?
#
loop_
_entity_poly.entity_id
_entity_poly.type
_entity_poly.pdbx_seq_one_letter_code
_entity_poly.pdbx_strand_id
1 'polypeptide(L)'
;MVGKRHNLEFINIFTDDEKINQYGGAFEGIPPFRAREAVTDALKKKGLFKETRIKETKTNEMCLRICSRSKDVVEPIIKPQWYIKCSDMGNEALNAVADDENRKLEIIPRQYTAGWKDGFITFMIGVSRGNFGGVTVFRHGMLFLRVITTKNLEDFLSDGWFREVKKRLKQSCLEKH
;
A
#
# COMPACT_ATOMS: atom_id res chain seq x y z
N MET A 1 7.77 -4.48 11.26
CA MET A 1 6.61 -4.71 12.16
C MET A 1 7.02 -5.67 13.27
N VAL A 2 6.66 -5.36 14.52
CA VAL A 2 6.98 -6.22 15.68
C VAL A 2 6.39 -7.63 15.50
N GLY A 3 5.12 -7.74 15.12
CA GLY A 3 4.45 -9.04 14.92
C GLY A 3 5.15 -9.95 13.90
N LYS A 4 5.63 -9.40 12.77
CA LYS A 4 6.40 -10.16 11.77
C LYS A 4 7.72 -10.70 12.34
N ARG A 5 8.39 -9.95 13.23
CA ARG A 5 9.63 -10.40 13.87
C ARG A 5 9.42 -11.56 14.83
N HIS A 6 8.20 -11.71 15.35
CA HIS A 6 7.81 -12.78 16.28
C HIS A 6 6.90 -13.84 15.64
N ASN A 7 6.79 -13.87 14.31
CA ASN A 7 6.00 -14.85 13.56
C ASN A 7 4.53 -14.99 14.02
N LEU A 8 3.92 -13.88 14.42
CA LEU A 8 2.49 -13.84 14.77
C LEU A 8 1.62 -13.85 13.51
N GLU A 9 0.45 -14.48 13.62
CA GLU A 9 -0.56 -14.51 12.55
C GLU A 9 -1.13 -13.12 12.29
N PHE A 10 -1.37 -12.80 11.01
CA PHE A 10 -2.00 -11.55 10.59
C PHE A 10 -3.51 -11.73 10.46
N ILE A 11 -4.22 -11.37 11.52
CA ILE A 11 -5.69 -11.39 11.54
C ILE A 11 -6.20 -10.01 11.10
N ASN A 12 -7.01 -9.96 10.03
CA ASN A 12 -7.72 -8.75 9.62
C ASN A 12 -9.17 -8.80 10.14
N ILE A 13 -9.59 -7.76 10.86
CA ILE A 13 -10.94 -7.65 11.45
C ILE A 13 -11.92 -6.84 10.58
N PHE A 14 -11.43 -6.19 9.52
CA PHE A 14 -12.26 -5.34 8.68
C PHE A 14 -12.63 -6.04 7.36
N THR A 15 -13.87 -5.85 6.94
CA THR A 15 -14.34 -6.16 5.58
C THR A 15 -13.94 -5.06 4.60
N ASP A 16 -14.09 -5.32 3.30
CA ASP A 16 -13.85 -4.30 2.28
C ASP A 16 -14.85 -3.13 2.32
N ASP A 17 -16.05 -3.36 2.88
CA ASP A 17 -17.09 -2.34 3.12
C ASP A 17 -16.92 -1.57 4.45
N GLU A 18 -15.71 -1.60 5.01
CA GLU A 18 -15.36 -0.85 6.24
C GLU A 18 -16.24 -1.21 7.45
N LYS A 19 -16.61 -2.49 7.58
CA LYS A 19 -17.31 -3.03 8.76
C LYS A 19 -16.48 -4.09 9.46
N ILE A 20 -16.80 -4.36 10.72
CA ILE A 20 -16.19 -5.46 11.45
C ILE A 20 -16.72 -6.80 10.92
N ASN A 21 -15.83 -7.76 10.66
CA ASN A 21 -16.18 -9.11 10.21
C ASN A 21 -16.48 -10.06 11.39
N GLN A 22 -16.74 -11.34 11.07
CA GLN A 22 -17.00 -12.41 12.04
C GLN A 22 -15.96 -12.55 13.16
N TYR A 23 -14.70 -12.13 12.94
CA TYR A 23 -13.67 -12.17 13.99
C TYR A 23 -13.90 -11.15 15.10
N GLY A 24 -14.78 -10.15 14.87
CA GLY A 24 -15.20 -9.20 15.89
C GLY A 24 -16.28 -9.71 16.85
N GLY A 25 -16.82 -10.91 16.64
CA GLY A 25 -17.82 -11.53 17.50
C GLY A 25 -19.06 -10.66 17.68
N ALA A 26 -19.33 -10.21 18.91
CA ALA A 26 -20.50 -9.39 19.24
C ALA A 26 -20.55 -8.01 18.56
N PHE A 27 -19.45 -7.61 17.90
CA PHE A 27 -19.33 -6.34 17.19
C PHE A 27 -19.32 -6.53 15.67
N GLU A 28 -19.70 -7.70 15.16
CA GLU A 28 -19.82 -7.93 13.72
C GLU A 28 -20.84 -6.98 13.07
N GLY A 29 -20.52 -6.50 11.86
CA GLY A 29 -21.42 -5.69 11.03
C GLY A 29 -21.51 -4.21 11.39
N ILE A 30 -20.95 -3.78 12.53
CA ILE A 30 -20.92 -2.35 12.90
C ILE A 30 -19.66 -1.64 12.36
N PRO A 31 -19.75 -0.33 12.06
CA PRO A 31 -18.59 0.46 11.64
C PRO A 31 -17.53 0.60 12.75
N PRO A 32 -16.23 0.76 12.41
CA PRO A 32 -15.12 0.83 13.36
C PRO A 32 -15.29 1.89 14.45
N PHE A 33 -15.80 3.07 14.10
CA PHE A 33 -16.02 4.16 15.06
C PHE A 33 -17.06 3.78 16.12
N ARG A 34 -18.17 3.17 15.71
CA ARG A 34 -19.21 2.65 16.63
C ARG A 34 -18.70 1.45 17.41
N ALA A 35 -17.89 0.59 16.80
CA ALA A 35 -17.29 -0.56 17.47
C ALA A 35 -16.40 -0.12 18.63
N ARG A 36 -15.64 0.97 18.50
CA ARG A 36 -14.80 1.51 19.58
C ARG A 36 -15.63 1.92 20.81
N GLU A 37 -16.76 2.59 20.60
CA GLU A 37 -17.69 2.97 21.67
C GLU A 37 -18.28 1.71 22.32
N ALA A 38 -18.82 0.78 21.51
CA ALA A 38 -19.47 -0.44 21.98
C ALA A 38 -18.51 -1.36 22.77
N VAL A 39 -17.25 -1.48 22.32
CA VAL A 39 -16.21 -2.26 23.02
C VAL A 39 -15.91 -1.63 24.39
N THR A 40 -15.81 -0.30 24.45
CA THR A 40 -15.56 0.42 25.70
C THR A 40 -16.67 0.17 26.70
N ASP A 41 -17.93 0.25 26.27
CA ASP A 41 -19.09 0.00 27.12
C ASP A 41 -19.18 -1.46 27.57
N ALA A 42 -18.86 -2.41 26.68
CA ALA A 42 -18.82 -3.83 27.02
C ALA A 42 -17.72 -4.14 28.06
N LEU A 43 -16.54 -3.51 27.94
CA LEU A 43 -15.45 -3.65 28.91
C LEU A 43 -15.82 -3.05 30.27
N LYS A 44 -16.50 -1.90 30.29
CA LYS A 44 -17.02 -1.28 31.52
C LYS A 44 -18.03 -2.18 32.22
N LYS A 45 -19.00 -2.74 31.49
CA LYS A 45 -20.00 -3.68 32.02
C LYS A 45 -19.37 -4.94 32.61
N LYS A 46 -18.29 -5.43 32.03
CA LYS A 46 -17.54 -6.61 32.52
C LYS A 46 -16.59 -6.31 33.68
N GLY A 47 -16.45 -5.05 34.10
CA GLY A 47 -15.48 -4.65 35.13
C GLY A 47 -14.01 -4.84 34.72
N LEU A 48 -13.74 -5.11 33.43
CA LEU A 48 -12.39 -5.31 32.88
C LEU A 48 -11.77 -4.00 32.40
N PHE A 49 -12.58 -2.95 32.28
CA PHE A 49 -12.10 -1.62 31.95
C PHE A 49 -11.32 -1.04 33.14
N LYS A 50 -10.01 -1.26 33.14
CA LYS A 50 -9.10 -0.53 34.02
C LYS A 50 -8.97 0.87 33.46
N GLU A 51 -9.72 1.80 34.03
CA GLU A 51 -9.43 3.23 33.86
C GLU A 51 -7.99 3.44 34.33
N THR A 52 -7.08 3.63 33.36
CA THR A 52 -5.64 3.67 33.57
C THR A 52 -5.30 4.75 34.59
N ARG A 53 -5.08 4.39 35.88
CA ARG A 53 -4.39 5.08 37.00
C ARG A 53 -4.29 6.63 37.01
N ILE A 54 -5.14 7.31 36.27
CA ILE A 54 -5.25 8.73 36.05
C ILE A 54 -6.74 8.92 36.32
N LYS A 55 -7.06 9.50 37.48
CA LYS A 55 -8.40 9.57 38.08
C LYS A 55 -9.44 10.35 37.27
N GLU A 56 -9.11 10.75 36.06
CA GLU A 56 -9.97 11.43 35.10
C GLU A 56 -9.57 10.85 33.75
N THR A 57 -10.54 10.58 32.88
CA THR A 57 -10.31 10.32 31.46
C THR A 57 -9.62 11.56 30.86
N LYS A 58 -8.31 11.71 31.08
CA LYS A 58 -7.52 12.81 30.52
C LYS A 58 -7.50 12.59 29.02
N THR A 59 -7.99 13.58 28.29
CA THR A 59 -7.90 13.64 26.84
C THR A 59 -6.43 13.47 26.44
N ASN A 60 -6.11 12.32 25.87
CA ASN A 60 -4.80 12.11 25.26
C ASN A 60 -4.85 12.75 23.89
N GLU A 61 -4.20 13.90 23.74
CA GLU A 61 -4.05 14.52 22.43
C GLU A 61 -3.23 13.59 21.53
N MET A 62 -3.81 13.21 20.40
CA MET A 62 -3.19 12.34 19.41
C MET A 62 -3.22 13.03 18.05
N CYS A 63 -2.11 12.96 17.32
CA CYS A 63 -2.08 13.38 15.92
C CYS A 63 -2.70 12.28 15.05
N LEU A 64 -3.91 12.52 14.54
CA LEU A 64 -4.56 11.63 13.58
C LEU A 64 -4.07 11.91 12.16
N ARG A 65 -3.85 10.85 11.38
CA ARG A 65 -3.52 10.99 9.97
C ARG A 65 -4.79 11.27 9.18
N ILE A 66 -4.77 12.36 8.42
CA ILE A 66 -5.91 12.82 7.63
C ILE A 66 -5.59 12.66 6.15
N CYS A 67 -6.54 12.13 5.39
CA CYS A 67 -6.45 12.03 3.94
C CYS A 67 -6.32 13.43 3.32
N SER A 68 -5.31 13.67 2.49
CA SER A 68 -5.10 14.99 1.88
C SER A 68 -6.25 15.42 0.98
N ARG A 69 -6.95 14.46 0.35
CA ARG A 69 -8.05 14.68 -0.60
C ARG A 69 -9.41 14.78 0.09
N SER A 70 -9.83 13.72 0.78
CA SER A 70 -11.18 13.65 1.38
C SER A 70 -11.26 14.26 2.77
N LYS A 71 -10.12 14.52 3.42
CA LYS A 71 -10.04 15.00 4.81
C LYS A 71 -10.60 14.04 5.87
N ASP A 72 -10.84 12.79 5.49
CA ASP A 72 -11.22 11.74 6.43
C ASP A 72 -10.02 11.22 7.23
N VAL A 73 -10.31 10.65 8.41
CA VAL A 73 -9.32 9.96 9.24
C VAL A 73 -8.90 8.66 8.55
N VAL A 74 -7.59 8.47 8.38
CA VAL A 74 -7.03 7.30 7.70
C VAL A 74 -6.78 6.19 8.71
N GLU A 75 -7.49 5.08 8.54
CA GLU A 75 -7.28 3.85 9.32
C GLU A 75 -6.33 2.89 8.56
N PRO A 76 -5.28 2.36 9.21
CA PRO A 76 -4.36 1.43 8.57
C PRO A 76 -5.01 0.05 8.43
N ILE A 77 -5.30 -0.36 7.19
CA ILE A 77 -5.84 -1.68 6.86
C ILE A 77 -4.79 -2.48 6.08
N ILE A 78 -4.65 -3.77 6.42
CA ILE A 78 -3.79 -4.70 5.69
C ILE A 78 -4.56 -5.21 4.47
N LYS A 79 -4.13 -4.81 3.28
CA LYS A 79 -4.66 -5.31 2.00
C LYS A 79 -3.51 -5.80 1.11
N PRO A 80 -3.74 -6.82 0.27
CA PRO A 80 -2.78 -7.20 -0.75
C PRO A 80 -2.62 -6.05 -1.74
N GLN A 81 -1.38 -5.62 -1.93
CA GLN A 81 -1.05 -4.40 -2.67
C GLN A 81 0.20 -4.65 -3.51
N TRP A 82 0.26 -4.02 -4.68
CA TRP A 82 1.43 -4.11 -5.55
C TRP A 82 2.49 -3.10 -5.15
N TYR A 83 3.73 -3.57 -5.03
CA TYR A 83 4.90 -2.77 -4.71
C TYR A 83 5.98 -2.96 -5.77
N ILE A 84 6.66 -1.88 -6.14
CA ILE A 84 7.89 -1.92 -6.94
C ILE A 84 9.09 -1.80 -6.00
N LYS A 85 10.07 -2.70 -6.15
CA LYS A 85 11.36 -2.60 -5.47
C LYS A 85 12.20 -1.54 -6.17
N CYS A 86 12.34 -0.36 -5.55
CA CYS A 86 13.06 0.77 -6.12
C CYS A 86 14.48 0.95 -5.55
N SER A 87 15.07 -0.07 -4.93
CA SER A 87 16.41 0.04 -4.32
C SER A 87 17.47 0.46 -5.33
N ASP A 88 17.48 -0.20 -6.49
CA ASP A 88 18.58 -0.07 -7.45
C ASP A 88 18.45 1.27 -8.20
N MET A 89 17.21 1.59 -8.61
CA MET A 89 16.87 2.89 -9.18
C MET A 89 17.14 4.06 -8.21
N GLY A 90 16.89 3.85 -6.91
CA GLY A 90 17.20 4.86 -5.89
C GLY A 90 18.70 5.09 -5.75
N ASN A 91 19.50 4.02 -5.75
CA ASN A 91 20.96 4.13 -5.71
C ASN A 91 21.52 4.83 -6.95
N GLU A 92 21.00 4.53 -8.14
CA GLU A 92 21.39 5.22 -9.37
C GLU A 92 21.07 6.72 -9.32
N ALA A 93 19.89 7.09 -8.83
CA ALA A 93 19.48 8.48 -8.68
C ALA A 93 20.33 9.23 -7.64
N LEU A 94 20.76 8.55 -6.56
CA LEU A 94 21.70 9.09 -5.58
C LEU A 94 23.07 9.33 -6.20
N ASN A 95 23.60 8.35 -6.93
CA ASN A 95 24.91 8.46 -7.60
C ASN A 95 24.92 9.60 -8.63
N ALA A 96 23.83 9.81 -9.36
CA ALA A 96 23.74 10.90 -10.34
C ALA A 96 23.96 12.30 -9.76
N VAL A 97 23.68 12.49 -8.46
CA VAL A 97 23.81 13.76 -7.74
C VAL A 97 25.05 13.78 -6.82
N ALA A 98 25.42 12.64 -6.25
CA ALA A 98 26.49 12.53 -5.25
C ALA A 98 27.88 12.34 -5.85
N ASP A 99 27.99 11.84 -7.09
CA ASP A 99 29.27 11.70 -7.78
C ASP A 99 29.82 13.09 -8.15
N ASP A 100 30.93 13.48 -7.51
CA ASP A 100 31.60 14.76 -7.76
C ASP A 100 32.53 14.70 -8.98
N GLU A 101 32.96 13.50 -9.39
CA GLU A 101 33.85 13.31 -10.55
C GLU A 101 33.05 13.26 -11.86
N ASN A 102 31.88 12.61 -11.85
CA ASN A 102 30.98 12.49 -13.00
C ASN A 102 29.54 12.89 -12.66
N ARG A 103 29.36 14.09 -12.09
CA ARG A 103 28.03 14.59 -11.72
C ARG A 103 27.11 14.70 -12.95
N LYS A 104 26.02 13.93 -12.96
CA LYS A 104 25.03 13.92 -14.05
C LYS A 104 23.89 14.91 -13.81
N LEU A 105 23.61 15.26 -12.55
CA LEU A 105 22.52 16.13 -12.17
C LEU A 105 22.96 17.09 -11.04
N GLU A 106 22.78 18.40 -11.24
CA GLU A 106 23.03 19.42 -10.23
C GLU A 106 21.70 19.96 -9.68
N ILE A 107 21.57 19.97 -8.35
CA ILE A 107 20.39 20.52 -7.65
C ILE A 107 20.68 21.97 -7.25
N ILE A 108 19.82 22.88 -7.71
CA ILE A 108 19.89 24.30 -7.40
C ILE A 108 18.60 24.71 -6.68
N PRO A 109 18.66 25.39 -5.52
CA PRO A 109 19.84 25.66 -4.68
C PRO A 109 20.48 24.41 -4.02
N ARG A 110 21.81 24.44 -3.80
CA ARG A 110 22.60 23.30 -3.28
C ARG A 110 22.16 22.74 -1.93
N GLN A 111 21.50 23.55 -1.11
CA GLN A 111 20.98 23.13 0.20
C GLN A 111 19.95 21.99 0.11
N TYR A 112 19.24 21.88 -1.02
CA TYR A 112 18.26 20.81 -1.24
C TYR A 112 18.88 19.45 -1.55
N THR A 113 20.18 19.39 -1.82
CA THR A 113 20.90 18.13 -2.08
C THR A 113 20.87 17.19 -0.87
N ALA A 114 20.88 17.72 0.35
CA ALA A 114 20.76 16.90 1.56
C ALA A 114 19.38 16.23 1.65
N GLY A 115 18.30 16.98 1.46
CA GLY A 115 16.94 16.44 1.44
C GLY A 115 16.70 15.45 0.28
N TRP A 116 17.34 15.67 -0.87
CA TRP A 116 17.34 14.70 -1.97
C TRP A 116 17.98 13.38 -1.56
N LYS A 117 19.15 13.41 -0.90
CA LYS A 117 19.85 12.20 -0.46
C LYS A 117 19.05 11.39 0.57
N ASP A 118 18.41 12.08 1.52
CA ASP A 118 17.57 11.43 2.52
C ASP A 118 16.31 10.79 1.91
N GLY A 119 15.77 11.40 0.85
CA GLY A 119 14.54 11.00 0.19
C GLY A 119 14.61 9.70 -0.63
N PHE A 120 15.78 9.08 -0.83
CA PHE A 120 15.90 7.82 -1.58
C PHE A 120 16.23 6.61 -0.72
N ILE A 121 16.33 6.78 0.61
CA ILE A 121 16.59 5.68 1.54
C ILE A 121 15.32 4.82 1.67
N THR A 122 15.28 3.73 0.91
CA THR A 122 14.27 2.65 0.97
C THR A 122 12.84 3.07 0.61
N PHE A 123 12.61 3.39 -0.67
CA PHE A 123 11.25 3.49 -1.21
C PHE A 123 10.79 2.15 -1.80
N MET A 124 9.69 1.62 -1.27
CA MET A 124 8.80 0.74 -2.04
C MET A 124 7.61 1.57 -2.48
N ILE A 125 7.45 1.75 -3.78
CA ILE A 125 6.32 2.52 -4.33
C ILE A 125 5.12 1.58 -4.44
N GLY A 126 4.07 1.86 -3.69
CA GLY A 126 2.77 1.20 -3.85
C GLY A 126 2.09 1.68 -5.13
N VAL A 127 1.81 0.77 -6.06
CA VAL A 127 1.31 1.13 -7.40
C VAL A 127 -0.15 0.78 -7.67
N SER A 128 -0.78 -0.12 -6.90
CA SER A 128 -2.24 -0.25 -7.01
C SER A 128 -2.98 0.87 -6.28
N ARG A 129 -3.99 1.40 -6.97
CA ARG A 129 -5.03 2.27 -6.41
C ARG A 129 -6.36 1.62 -6.77
N GLY A 130 -7.27 1.50 -5.81
CA GLY A 130 -8.62 0.98 -6.03
C GLY A 130 -9.55 1.98 -6.73
N ASN A 131 -9.06 2.72 -7.72
CA ASN A 131 -9.80 3.80 -8.37
C ASN A 131 -10.06 3.47 -9.85
N PHE A 132 -11.29 3.69 -10.31
CA PHE A 132 -11.74 3.47 -11.70
C PHE A 132 -11.12 4.42 -12.74
N GLY A 133 -10.43 5.49 -12.32
CA GLY A 133 -9.84 6.52 -13.20
C GLY A 133 -8.34 6.37 -13.46
N GLY A 134 -7.76 5.18 -13.26
CA GLY A 134 -6.31 4.93 -13.38
C GLY A 134 -5.93 3.94 -14.48
N VAL A 135 -4.64 3.82 -14.76
CA VAL A 135 -4.09 2.77 -15.61
C VAL A 135 -4.36 1.41 -14.98
N THR A 136 -5.06 0.52 -15.69
CA THR A 136 -5.36 -0.83 -15.20
C THR A 136 -4.11 -1.71 -15.27
N VAL A 137 -3.70 -2.26 -14.13
CA VAL A 137 -2.60 -3.24 -14.07
C VAL A 137 -3.18 -4.62 -14.35
N PHE A 138 -2.90 -5.18 -15.52
CA PHE A 138 -3.33 -6.53 -15.89
C PHE A 138 -2.41 -7.59 -15.26
N ARG A 139 -3.00 -8.62 -14.64
CA ARG A 139 -2.31 -9.79 -14.10
C ARG A 139 -2.63 -11.01 -14.97
N HIS A 140 -1.65 -11.52 -15.72
CA HIS A 140 -1.79 -12.80 -16.42
C HIS A 140 -0.45 -13.54 -16.53
N GLY A 141 -0.18 -14.47 -15.62
CA GLY A 141 1.12 -15.16 -15.54
C GLY A 141 2.29 -14.21 -15.24
N MET A 142 3.48 -14.77 -15.06
CA MET A 142 4.72 -14.07 -14.63
C MET A 142 5.33 -13.21 -15.75
N LEU A 143 4.53 -12.43 -16.47
CA LEU A 143 4.99 -11.49 -17.47
C LEU A 143 4.21 -10.18 -17.42
N PHE A 144 4.95 -9.08 -17.33
CA PHE A 144 4.44 -7.72 -17.42
C PHE A 144 4.35 -7.32 -18.90
N LEU A 145 3.13 -7.16 -19.44
CA LEU A 145 2.93 -6.53 -20.74
C LEU A 145 2.49 -5.09 -20.52
N ARG A 146 3.31 -4.12 -20.96
CA ARG A 146 2.97 -2.70 -20.96
C ARG A 146 2.09 -2.43 -22.18
N VAL A 147 0.80 -2.29 -21.98
CA VAL A 147 -0.15 -1.88 -23.02
C VAL A 147 -0.67 -0.49 -22.66
N ILE A 148 -0.20 0.53 -23.39
CA ILE A 148 -0.78 1.87 -23.37
C ILE A 148 -1.84 1.87 -24.47
N THR A 149 -3.12 1.69 -24.14
CA THR A 149 -4.18 1.85 -25.14
C THR A 149 -5.29 2.74 -24.61
N THR A 150 -5.57 3.80 -25.36
CA THR A 150 -6.75 4.68 -25.25
C THR A 150 -7.98 4.08 -25.97
N LYS A 151 -8.02 2.76 -26.19
CA LYS A 151 -9.07 2.10 -26.98
C LYS A 151 -9.73 0.96 -26.22
N ASN A 152 -11.03 0.80 -26.48
CA ASN A 152 -11.93 -0.16 -25.84
C ASN A 152 -11.44 -1.61 -25.98
N LEU A 153 -11.79 -2.41 -24.98
CA LEU A 153 -11.36 -3.81 -24.77
C LEU A 153 -11.72 -4.76 -25.94
N GLU A 154 -12.77 -4.46 -26.70
CA GLU A 154 -13.27 -5.32 -27.78
C GLU A 154 -12.39 -5.27 -29.04
N ASP A 155 -11.82 -4.10 -29.37
CA ASP A 155 -10.85 -3.96 -30.47
C ASP A 155 -9.55 -4.72 -30.17
N PHE A 156 -9.19 -4.87 -28.89
CA PHE A 156 -7.96 -5.51 -28.45
C PHE A 156 -7.99 -7.05 -28.58
N LEU A 157 -9.19 -7.65 -28.59
CA LEU A 157 -9.36 -9.11 -28.69
C LEU A 157 -9.41 -9.62 -30.14
N SER A 158 -9.68 -8.74 -31.11
CA SER A 158 -9.80 -9.10 -32.53
C SER A 158 -8.44 -9.13 -33.25
N ASP A 159 -7.47 -8.36 -32.77
CA ASP A 159 -6.15 -8.25 -33.40
C ASP A 159 -5.31 -9.52 -33.18
N GLY A 160 -5.01 -10.22 -34.28
CA GLY A 160 -4.23 -11.46 -34.35
C GLY A 160 -2.84 -11.41 -33.71
N TRP A 161 -2.38 -10.23 -33.31
CA TRP A 161 -1.18 -9.98 -32.53
C TRP A 161 -1.14 -10.78 -31.23
N PHE A 162 -2.27 -10.95 -30.53
CA PHE A 162 -2.31 -11.70 -29.27
C PHE A 162 -2.00 -13.20 -29.42
N ARG A 163 -2.35 -13.79 -30.58
CA ARG A 163 -2.03 -15.19 -30.90
C ARG A 163 -0.53 -15.39 -31.17
N GLU A 164 0.10 -14.42 -31.82
CA GLU A 164 1.53 -14.46 -32.15
C GLU A 164 2.40 -14.26 -30.90
N VAL A 165 2.01 -13.35 -30.00
CA VAL A 165 2.69 -13.15 -28.71
C VAL A 165 2.57 -14.39 -27.80
N LYS A 166 1.40 -15.04 -27.76
CA LYS A 166 1.22 -16.32 -27.04
C LYS A 166 2.14 -17.42 -27.57
N LYS A 167 2.33 -17.51 -28.89
CA LYS A 167 3.23 -18.50 -29.52
C LYS A 167 4.68 -18.29 -29.08
N ARG A 168 5.15 -17.04 -29.09
CA ARG A 168 6.53 -16.68 -28.72
C ARG A 168 6.83 -16.88 -27.23
N LEU A 169 5.86 -16.62 -26.36
CA LEU A 169 6.02 -16.83 -24.91
C LEU A 169 6.04 -18.30 -24.52
N LYS A 170 5.32 -19.17 -25.25
CA LYS A 170 5.34 -20.62 -25.00
C LYS A 170 6.71 -21.24 -25.26
N GLN A 171 7.49 -20.66 -26.19
CA GLN A 171 8.81 -21.14 -26.56
C GLN A 171 9.89 -20.76 -25.53
N SER A 172 9.81 -19.57 -24.94
CA SER A 172 10.76 -19.11 -23.91
C SER A 172 10.63 -19.84 -22.56
N CYS A 173 9.43 -20.36 -22.22
CA CYS A 173 9.24 -21.11 -20.98
C CYS A 173 9.76 -22.57 -21.03
N LEU A 174 10.00 -23.13 -22.22
CA LEU A 174 10.50 -24.51 -22.36
C LEU A 174 12.02 -24.62 -22.24
N GLU A 175 12.76 -23.52 -22.33
CA GLU A 175 14.23 -23.50 -22.30
C GLU A 175 14.83 -23.25 -20.89
N LYS A 176 13.98 -23.14 -19.85
CA LYS A 176 14.42 -22.87 -18.47
C LYS A 176 13.95 -23.92 -17.46
N HIS A 177 14.04 -25.20 -17.82
CA HIS A 177 14.00 -26.32 -16.88
C HIS A 177 15.24 -27.19 -17.05
#